data_AF-A0A6L2Q5N3-F1
#
_entry.id   AF-A0A6L2Q5N3-F1
#
_cell.length_a   1.000
_cell.length_b   1.000
_cell.length_c   1.000
_cell.angle_alpha   90.00
_cell.angle_beta   90.00
_cell.angle_gamma   90.00
#
_symmetry.space_group_name_H-M   'P 1'
#
loop_
_entity.id
_entity.type
_entity.pdbx_description
1 polymer ?
#
loop_
_entity_poly.entity_id
_entity_poly.type
_entity_poly.pdbx_seq_one_letter_code
_entity_poly.pdbx_strand_id
1 'polypeptide(L)'
;MQHNLMIAKADKGRTIVIIDKDLYKWKVTDFVQENHYEQLHKDPTESYHKQTQKAIQDSNALIDKQRRKYPAQIKPQAPKLNAQIKIHRDNAPVRPVVKNIHAPTYKLAKFLTKWLSETLQLPNAIVTQNTIQLAHDLNAIKLEETHKLTTFDIKDLYVAEYSSLLHTKPSGCHGVLRVLMN
;
A
#
# COMPACT_ATOMS: atom_id res chain seq x y z
N MET A 1 -39.67 -5.46 -2.54
CA MET A 1 -38.32 -5.31 -3.09
C MET A 1 -37.33 -5.41 -1.94
N GLN A 2 -36.49 -6.43 -1.89
CA GLN A 2 -35.43 -6.52 -0.88
C GLN A 2 -34.31 -5.59 -1.29
N HIS A 3 -34.03 -4.55 -0.50
CA HIS A 3 -32.92 -3.64 -0.77
C HIS A 3 -31.60 -4.41 -0.54
N ASN A 4 -30.84 -4.66 -1.61
CA ASN A 4 -29.59 -5.42 -1.59
C ASN A 4 -28.43 -4.55 -1.08
N LEU A 5 -28.55 -4.00 0.13
CA LEU A 5 -27.61 -3.05 0.70
C LEU A 5 -26.44 -3.76 1.39
N MET A 6 -25.29 -3.08 1.45
CA MET A 6 -24.13 -3.48 2.24
C MET A 6 -23.51 -2.30 2.99
N ILE A 7 -22.77 -2.62 4.04
CA ILE A 7 -21.94 -1.67 4.76
C ILE A 7 -20.53 -1.71 4.16
N ALA A 8 -20.06 -0.55 3.70
CA ALA A 8 -18.69 -0.32 3.25
C ALA A 8 -17.99 0.68 4.18
N LYS A 9 -16.65 0.69 4.17
CA LYS A 9 -15.87 1.71 4.89
C LYS A 9 -15.70 2.95 4.01
N ALA A 10 -15.89 4.12 4.60
CA ALA A 10 -15.43 5.35 3.99
C ALA A 10 -13.90 5.42 4.08
N ASP A 11 -13.32 6.06 3.08
CA ASP A 11 -11.89 6.29 3.01
C ASP A 11 -11.34 7.21 4.12
N LYS A 12 -12.13 8.19 4.54
CA LYS A 12 -11.77 9.18 5.56
C LYS A 12 -12.79 9.21 6.68
N GLY A 13 -12.37 9.69 7.86
CA GLY A 13 -13.27 10.07 8.95
C GLY A 13 -13.80 8.93 9.82
N ARG A 14 -13.25 7.70 9.71
CA ARG A 14 -13.79 6.50 10.41
C ARG A 14 -15.30 6.29 10.18
N THR A 15 -15.79 6.73 9.03
CA THR A 15 -17.22 6.70 8.67
C THR A 15 -17.58 5.38 7.99
N ILE A 16 -18.83 4.95 8.13
CA ILE A 16 -19.43 3.83 7.39
C ILE A 16 -20.35 4.35 6.29
N VAL A 17 -20.46 3.59 5.20
CA VAL A 17 -21.31 3.91 4.06
C VAL A 17 -22.29 2.77 3.85
N ILE A 18 -23.57 3.09 3.75
CA ILE A 18 -24.60 2.15 3.29
C ILE A 18 -24.74 2.33 1.78
N ILE A 19 -24.46 1.29 1.02
CA ILE A 19 -24.46 1.32 -0.45
C ILE A 19 -25.13 0.08 -1.00
N ASP A 20 -25.80 0.21 -2.15
CA ASP A 20 -26.28 -0.94 -2.92
C ASP A 20 -25.11 -1.84 -3.34
N LYS A 21 -25.25 -3.16 -3.18
CA LYS A 21 -24.19 -4.12 -3.47
C LYS A 21 -23.81 -4.15 -4.94
N ASP A 22 -24.78 -3.98 -5.83
CA ASP A 22 -24.53 -4.04 -7.27
C ASP A 22 -23.86 -2.76 -7.75
N LEU A 23 -24.22 -1.61 -7.18
CA LEU A 23 -23.47 -0.36 -7.35
C LEU A 23 -22.03 -0.47 -6.83
N TYR A 24 -21.82 -1.08 -5.67
CA TYR A 24 -20.47 -1.29 -5.13
C TYR A 24 -19.64 -2.19 -6.05
N LYS A 25 -20.20 -3.32 -6.50
CA LYS A 25 -19.51 -4.23 -7.44
C LYS A 25 -19.16 -3.51 -8.74
N TRP A 26 -20.11 -2.78 -9.32
CA TRP A 26 -19.87 -2.00 -10.54
C TRP A 26 -18.71 -1.03 -10.36
N LYS A 27 -18.68 -0.23 -9.28
CA LYS A 27 -17.58 0.69 -8.99
C LYS A 27 -16.22 0.01 -8.85
N VAL A 28 -16.17 -1.21 -8.29
CA VAL A 28 -14.93 -1.98 -8.17
C VAL A 28 -14.48 -2.52 -9.52
N THR A 29 -15.41 -3.05 -10.34
CA THR A 29 -15.11 -3.54 -11.68
C THR A 29 -14.64 -2.42 -12.59
N ASP A 30 -15.32 -1.28 -12.57
CA ASP A 30 -14.97 -0.07 -13.31
C ASP A 30 -13.54 0.38 -12.98
N PHE A 31 -13.21 0.49 -11.68
CA PHE A 31 -11.85 0.80 -11.23
C PHE A 31 -10.81 -0.20 -11.76
N VAL A 32 -11.13 -1.50 -11.78
CA VAL A 32 -10.22 -2.56 -12.25
C VAL A 32 -9.99 -2.46 -13.75
N GLN A 33 -11.02 -2.11 -14.53
CA GLN A 33 -10.92 -1.92 -15.97
C GLN A 33 -10.12 -0.66 -16.33
N GLU A 34 -10.43 0.48 -15.69
CA GLU A 34 -9.74 1.76 -15.94
C GLU A 34 -8.23 1.70 -15.64
N ASN A 35 -7.82 0.85 -14.71
CA ASN A 35 -6.42 0.72 -14.28
C ASN A 35 -5.71 -0.48 -14.95
N HIS A 36 -6.30 -1.05 -16.00
CA HIS A 36 -5.70 -2.12 -16.83
C HIS A 36 -5.21 -3.35 -16.04
N TYR A 37 -5.98 -3.78 -15.03
CA TYR A 37 -5.67 -4.98 -14.28
C TYR A 37 -5.93 -6.24 -15.12
N GLU A 38 -4.99 -7.19 -15.07
CA GLU A 38 -5.10 -8.47 -15.77
C GLU A 38 -5.58 -9.59 -14.85
N GLN A 39 -6.51 -10.40 -15.35
CA GLN A 39 -6.93 -11.62 -14.68
C GLN A 39 -5.82 -12.68 -14.75
N LEU A 40 -5.58 -13.36 -13.62
CA LEU A 40 -4.69 -14.51 -13.58
C LEU A 40 -5.41 -15.83 -13.80
N HIS A 41 -4.77 -16.71 -14.57
CA HIS A 41 -5.25 -18.08 -14.78
C HIS A 41 -4.95 -19.01 -13.60
N LYS A 42 -4.03 -18.63 -12.70
CA LYS A 42 -3.61 -19.45 -11.56
C LYS A 42 -3.20 -18.58 -10.38
N ASP A 43 -3.55 -19.03 -9.17
CA ASP A 43 -3.08 -18.40 -7.93
C ASP A 43 -1.55 -18.53 -7.79
N PRO A 44 -0.78 -17.42 -7.78
CA PRO A 44 0.67 -17.44 -7.68
C PRO A 44 1.17 -17.48 -6.23
N THR A 45 0.29 -17.51 -5.22
CA THR A 45 0.64 -17.39 -3.79
C THR A 45 1.71 -18.40 -3.38
N GLU A 46 1.54 -19.67 -3.74
CA GLU A 46 2.51 -20.72 -3.40
C GLU A 46 3.86 -20.54 -4.11
N SER A 47 3.83 -20.07 -5.36
CA SER A 47 5.06 -19.76 -6.11
C SER A 47 5.83 -18.62 -5.44
N TYR A 48 5.15 -17.52 -5.11
CA TYR A 48 5.77 -16.40 -4.39
C TYR A 48 6.20 -16.79 -2.98
N HIS A 49 5.50 -17.72 -2.32
CA HIS A 49 5.91 -18.25 -1.04
C HIS A 49 7.26 -18.95 -1.10
N LYS A 50 7.43 -19.88 -2.05
CA LYS A 50 8.69 -20.59 -2.28
C LYS A 50 9.83 -19.63 -2.64
N GLN A 51 9.56 -18.65 -3.51
CA GLN A 51 10.53 -17.62 -3.86
C GLN A 51 10.96 -16.79 -2.64
N THR A 52 9.99 -16.39 -1.80
CA THR A 52 10.27 -15.63 -0.56
C THR A 52 11.11 -16.46 0.41
N GLN A 53 10.76 -17.73 0.62
CA GLN A 53 11.52 -18.63 1.49
C GLN A 53 12.94 -18.83 0.98
N LYS A 54 13.12 -19.03 -0.33
CA LYS A 54 14.43 -19.13 -0.95
C LYS A 54 15.25 -17.87 -0.75
N ALA A 55 14.68 -16.69 -1.00
CA ALA A 55 15.36 -15.41 -0.76
C ALA A 55 15.85 -15.27 0.69
N ILE A 56 15.02 -15.65 1.67
CA ILE A 56 15.41 -15.67 3.10
C ILE A 56 16.57 -16.64 3.36
N GLN A 57 16.56 -17.81 2.73
CA GLN A 57 17.62 -18.82 2.90
C GLN A 57 18.95 -18.38 2.29
N ASP A 58 18.90 -17.66 1.16
CA ASP A 58 20.08 -17.22 0.43
C ASP A 58 20.70 -15.94 1.05
N SER A 59 19.94 -15.19 1.86
CA SER A 59 20.34 -13.89 2.44
C SER A 59 21.13 -14.00 3.75
N ASN A 60 22.21 -14.80 3.78
CA ASN A 60 23.01 -15.04 4.99
C ASN A 60 23.67 -13.80 5.60
N ALA A 61 24.00 -12.80 4.77
CA ALA A 61 24.63 -11.57 5.23
C ALA A 61 23.68 -10.68 6.05
N LEU A 62 22.37 -10.81 5.80
CA LEU A 62 21.34 -9.97 6.41
C LEU A 62 20.53 -10.72 7.48
N ILE A 63 20.33 -12.03 7.28
CA ILE A 63 19.45 -12.87 8.09
C ILE A 63 20.25 -14.07 8.61
N ASP A 64 20.55 -14.03 9.91
CA ASP A 64 21.12 -15.17 10.63
C ASP A 64 20.25 -16.43 10.44
N LYS A 65 20.91 -17.56 10.16
CA LYS A 65 20.30 -18.89 10.03
C LYS A 65 19.35 -19.22 11.17
N GLN A 66 19.71 -18.90 12.41
CA GLN A 66 18.89 -19.15 13.61
C GLN A 66 17.60 -18.30 13.64
N ARG A 67 17.58 -17.20 12.89
CA ARG A 67 16.52 -16.18 12.91
C ARG A 67 15.60 -16.21 11.68
N ARG A 68 15.86 -17.08 10.69
CA ARG A 68 15.09 -17.16 9.43
C ARG A 68 13.59 -17.41 9.60
N LYS A 69 13.18 -18.04 10.71
CA LYS A 69 11.76 -18.26 11.03
C LYS A 69 10.97 -16.97 11.29
N TYR A 70 11.65 -15.88 11.68
CA TYR A 70 10.99 -14.61 12.01
C TYR A 70 10.48 -13.85 10.77
N PRO A 71 11.29 -13.64 9.70
CA PRO A 71 10.80 -13.02 8.47
C PRO A 71 9.96 -13.97 7.59
N ALA A 72 9.94 -15.27 7.88
CA ALA A 72 9.18 -16.24 7.10
C ALA A 72 7.68 -16.23 7.45
N GLN A 73 6.83 -16.05 6.44
CA GLN A 73 5.39 -16.22 6.59
C GLN A 73 5.03 -17.70 6.72
N ILE A 74 4.06 -18.03 7.57
CA ILE A 74 3.54 -19.39 7.74
C ILE A 74 2.15 -19.42 7.11
N LYS A 75 1.88 -20.40 6.24
CA LYS A 75 0.58 -20.59 5.56
C LYS A 75 0.09 -19.28 4.90
N PRO A 76 0.79 -18.79 3.86
CA PRO A 76 0.42 -17.53 3.23
C PRO A 76 -0.94 -17.62 2.53
N GLN A 77 -1.55 -16.46 2.33
CA GLN A 77 -2.79 -16.33 1.57
C GLN A 77 -2.64 -15.22 0.52
N ALA A 78 -3.37 -15.38 -0.59
CA ALA A 78 -3.51 -14.34 -1.59
C ALA A 78 -4.02 -13.04 -0.94
N PRO A 79 -3.37 -11.90 -1.22
CA PRO A 79 -3.87 -10.60 -0.78
C PRO A 79 -5.28 -10.33 -1.30
N LYS A 80 -6.11 -9.73 -0.46
CA LYS A 80 -7.50 -9.38 -0.82
C LYS A 80 -7.63 -7.89 -1.07
N LEU A 81 -8.18 -7.52 -2.21
CA LEU A 81 -8.60 -6.16 -2.52
C LEU A 81 -9.83 -5.81 -1.68
N ASN A 82 -9.81 -4.66 -1.02
CA ASN A 82 -10.98 -4.08 -0.35
C ASN A 82 -11.15 -2.67 -0.88
N ALA A 83 -12.35 -2.31 -1.34
CA ALA A 83 -12.60 -0.97 -1.84
C ALA A 83 -13.22 -0.11 -0.73
N GLN A 84 -12.63 1.06 -0.49
CA GLN A 84 -13.17 2.08 0.40
C GLN A 84 -13.81 3.19 -0.43
N ILE A 85 -14.87 3.83 0.06
CA ILE A 85 -15.57 4.87 -0.70
C ILE A 85 -15.02 6.25 -0.37
N LYS A 86 -14.57 7.00 -1.40
CA LYS A 86 -14.10 8.39 -1.26
C LYS A 86 -15.30 9.35 -1.24
N ILE A 87 -16.06 9.36 -0.14
CA ILE A 87 -17.30 10.16 0.00
C ILE A 87 -17.12 11.68 -0.13
N HIS A 88 -15.88 12.18 -0.07
CA HIS A 88 -15.53 13.60 -0.18
C HIS A 88 -15.16 14.02 -1.62
N ARG A 89 -15.37 13.13 -2.60
CA ARG A 89 -15.11 13.38 -4.02
C ARG A 89 -16.40 13.15 -4.81
N ASP A 90 -16.57 13.90 -5.89
CA ASP A 90 -17.72 13.75 -6.78
C ASP A 90 -17.84 12.32 -7.29
N ASN A 91 -19.08 11.85 -7.43
CA ASN A 91 -19.42 10.46 -7.80
C ASN A 91 -18.95 9.38 -6.83
N ALA A 92 -18.36 9.74 -5.67
CA ALA A 92 -17.89 8.81 -4.64
C ALA A 92 -17.09 7.62 -5.21
N PRO A 93 -15.93 7.85 -5.86
CA PRO A 93 -15.09 6.81 -6.42
C PRO A 93 -14.52 5.90 -5.33
N VAL A 94 -14.06 4.71 -5.74
CA VAL A 94 -13.40 3.78 -4.83
C VAL A 94 -11.93 4.15 -4.62
N ARG A 95 -11.40 3.87 -3.43
CA ARG A 95 -9.97 3.70 -3.17
C ARG A 95 -9.71 2.22 -2.92
N PRO A 96 -8.96 1.51 -3.79
CA PRO A 96 -8.55 0.14 -3.49
C PRO A 96 -7.59 0.12 -2.31
N VAL A 97 -7.75 -0.86 -1.43
CA VAL A 97 -6.84 -1.16 -0.32
C VAL A 97 -6.60 -2.65 -0.27
N VAL A 98 -5.35 -3.06 -0.48
CA VAL A 98 -4.97 -4.47 -0.46
C VAL A 98 -4.60 -4.87 0.97
N LYS A 99 -5.26 -5.90 1.50
CA LYS A 99 -4.91 -6.50 2.80
C LYS A 99 -3.79 -7.52 2.61
N ASN A 100 -2.57 -7.11 2.93
CA ASN A 100 -1.36 -7.91 2.77
C ASN A 100 -0.91 -8.69 4.01
N ILE A 101 -1.63 -8.65 5.14
CA ILE A 101 -1.18 -9.24 6.42
C ILE A 101 -0.85 -10.74 6.34
N HIS A 102 -1.51 -11.46 5.42
CA HIS A 102 -1.27 -12.89 5.18
C HIS A 102 -0.43 -13.18 3.94
N ALA A 103 0.01 -12.16 3.21
CA ALA A 103 0.77 -12.31 1.98
C ALA A 103 2.12 -13.02 2.21
N PRO A 104 2.64 -13.75 1.21
CA PRO A 104 3.93 -14.44 1.30
C PRO A 104 5.09 -13.59 1.84
N THR A 105 5.15 -12.32 1.44
CA THR A 105 6.26 -11.39 1.73
C THR A 105 6.03 -10.52 2.97
N TYR A 106 4.87 -10.58 3.62
CA TYR A 106 4.49 -9.61 4.66
C TYR A 106 5.49 -9.51 5.82
N LYS A 107 5.86 -10.65 6.40
CA LYS A 107 6.82 -10.68 7.51
C LYS A 107 8.23 -10.28 7.10
N LEU A 108 8.64 -10.66 5.88
CA LEU A 108 9.91 -10.25 5.32
C LEU A 108 9.95 -8.73 5.13
N ALA A 109 8.90 -8.14 4.56
CA ALA A 109 8.78 -6.69 4.43
C ALA A 109 8.85 -6.00 5.79
N LYS A 110 8.12 -6.49 6.80
CA LYS A 110 8.18 -5.94 8.16
C LYS A 110 9.59 -6.02 8.77
N PHE A 111 10.29 -7.13 8.55
CA PHE A 111 11.68 -7.29 8.97
C PHE A 111 12.60 -6.28 8.28
N LEU A 112 12.50 -6.15 6.96
CA LEU A 112 13.30 -5.22 6.16
C LEU A 112 13.02 -3.77 6.53
N THR A 113 11.75 -3.38 6.72
CA THR A 113 11.39 -2.02 7.17
C THR A 113 12.03 -1.70 8.52
N LYS A 114 11.98 -2.64 9.47
CA LYS A 114 12.63 -2.47 10.77
C LYS A 114 14.15 -2.32 10.60
N TRP A 115 14.78 -3.23 9.87
CA TRP A 115 16.21 -3.19 9.63
C TRP A 115 16.66 -1.89 8.94
N LEU A 116 15.94 -1.44 7.91
CA LEU A 116 16.19 -0.18 7.22
C LEU A 116 16.02 1.01 8.16
N SER A 117 14.99 1.03 9.00
CA SER A 117 14.78 2.13 9.95
C SER A 117 15.88 2.21 11.03
N GLU A 118 16.49 1.08 11.37
CA GLU A 118 17.59 1.01 12.35
C GLU A 118 18.95 1.30 11.71
N THR A 119 19.10 1.07 10.41
CA THR A 119 20.39 1.17 9.69
C THR A 119 20.54 2.48 8.91
N LEU A 120 19.47 2.97 8.29
CA LEU A 120 19.50 4.19 7.51
C LEU A 120 19.47 5.41 8.43
N GLN A 121 20.59 6.11 8.49
CA GLN A 121 20.62 7.50 8.94
C GLN A 121 20.25 8.35 7.73
N LEU A 122 19.10 9.01 7.76
CA LEU A 122 18.69 9.94 6.71
C LEU A 122 19.09 11.36 7.12
N PRO A 123 20.30 11.83 6.76
CA PRO A 123 20.70 13.19 7.09
C PRO A 123 19.77 14.18 6.40
N ASN A 124 19.43 15.27 7.10
CA ASN A 124 18.60 16.38 6.60
C ASN A 124 17.12 16.05 6.34
N ALA A 125 16.60 14.94 6.85
CA ALA A 125 15.17 14.66 6.80
C ALA A 125 14.44 15.39 7.94
N ILE A 126 13.79 16.52 7.65
CA ILE A 126 12.84 17.15 8.59
C ILE A 126 11.54 16.35 8.52
N VAL A 127 11.44 15.33 9.37
CA VAL A 127 10.26 14.46 9.46
C VAL A 127 9.52 14.78 10.74
N THR A 128 8.32 15.31 10.60
CA THR A 128 7.43 15.45 11.74
C THR A 128 6.80 14.12 12.10
N GLN A 129 6.80 13.77 13.38
CA GLN A 129 6.33 12.46 13.85
C GLN A 129 4.81 12.29 13.73
N ASN A 130 4.04 13.36 13.95
CA ASN A 130 2.58 13.33 13.93
C ASN A 130 2.00 14.75 13.77
N THR A 131 0.70 14.84 13.51
CA THR A 131 0.02 16.13 13.28
C THR A 131 0.02 17.05 14.49
N ILE A 132 0.09 16.52 15.72
CA ILE A 132 0.12 17.33 16.95
C ILE A 132 1.47 18.03 17.07
N GLN A 133 2.57 17.30 16.86
CA GLN A 133 3.91 17.88 16.85
C GLN A 133 4.04 18.92 15.75
N LEU A 134 3.49 18.65 14.55
CA LEU A 134 3.51 19.63 13.46
C LEU A 134 2.79 20.92 13.85
N ALA A 135 1.59 20.82 14.44
CA ALA A 135 0.85 21.99 14.88
C ALA A 135 1.60 22.79 15.95
N HIS A 136 2.23 22.09 16.90
CA HIS A 136 3.08 22.72 17.90
C HIS A 136 4.26 23.47 17.27
N ASP A 137 4.99 22.81 16.36
CA ASP A 137 6.16 23.39 15.70
C ASP A 137 5.78 24.60 14.85
N LEU A 138 4.67 24.51 14.10
CA LEU A 138 4.16 25.63 13.30
C LEU A 138 3.73 26.81 14.17
N ASN A 139 3.10 26.58 15.32
CA ASN A 139 2.70 27.63 16.25
C ASN A 139 3.90 28.32 16.92
N ALA A 140 5.05 27.64 17.01
CA ALA A 140 6.27 28.21 17.57
C ALA A 140 7.01 29.14 16.59
N ILE A 141 6.67 29.11 15.30
CA ILE A 141 7.30 29.96 14.28
C ILE A 141 6.76 31.39 14.40
N LYS A 142 7.65 32.36 14.63
CA LYS A 142 7.32 33.78 14.53
C LYS A 142 7.28 34.21 13.08
N LEU A 143 6.13 34.63 12.60
CA LEU A 143 5.94 35.11 11.23
C LEU A 143 6.10 36.63 11.18
N GLU A 144 6.85 37.10 10.19
CA GLU A 144 6.90 38.52 9.79
C GLU A 144 6.21 38.70 8.44
N GLU A 145 5.84 39.93 8.08
CA GLU A 145 5.11 40.24 6.83
C GLU A 145 5.86 39.81 5.55
N THR A 146 7.18 39.62 5.64
CA THR A 146 8.04 39.16 4.53
C THR A 146 8.00 37.64 4.31
N HIS A 147 7.52 36.87 5.29
CA HIS A 147 7.51 35.41 5.22
C HIS A 147 6.39 34.90 4.32
N LYS A 148 6.66 33.81 3.60
CA LYS A 148 5.68 33.14 2.73
C LYS A 148 5.64 31.66 3.06
N LEU A 149 4.43 31.11 3.18
CA LEU A 149 4.19 29.69 3.30
C LEU A 149 3.82 29.11 1.93
N THR A 150 4.50 28.05 1.52
CA THR A 150 4.19 27.31 0.30
C THR A 150 3.95 25.85 0.66
N THR A 151 2.89 25.25 0.12
CA THR A 151 2.58 23.84 0.30
C THR A 151 2.74 23.09 -1.02
N PHE A 152 3.33 21.90 -0.95
CA PHE A 152 3.49 21.01 -2.08
C PHE A 152 2.78 19.70 -1.76
N ASP A 153 1.96 19.22 -2.69
CA ASP A 153 1.33 17.89 -2.62
C ASP A 153 1.91 17.02 -3.73
N ILE A 154 2.43 15.85 -3.35
CA ILE A 154 2.97 14.90 -4.32
C ILE A 154 1.82 14.00 -4.77
N LYS A 155 1.47 14.11 -6.05
CA LYS A 155 0.48 13.23 -6.66
C LYS A 155 1.07 11.81 -6.78
N ASP A 156 0.32 10.83 -6.28
CA ASP A 156 0.59 9.40 -6.44
C ASP A 156 1.99 8.93 -6.00
N LEU A 157 2.44 9.36 -4.82
CA LEU A 157 3.76 9.02 -4.23
C LEU A 157 4.13 7.53 -4.38
N TYR A 158 3.19 6.62 -4.05
CA TYR A 158 3.44 5.18 -4.12
C TYR A 158 3.51 4.61 -5.54
N VAL A 159 2.93 5.26 -6.56
CA VAL A 159 2.94 4.77 -7.94
C VAL A 159 4.12 5.35 -8.71
N ALA A 160 4.47 6.62 -8.44
CA ALA A 160 5.54 7.34 -9.11
C ALA A 160 6.94 6.74 -8.87
N GLU A 161 7.20 6.22 -7.66
CA GLU A 161 8.52 5.69 -7.27
C GLU A 161 8.92 4.40 -8.00
N TYR A 162 7.98 3.59 -8.49
CA TYR A 162 8.31 2.32 -9.16
C TYR A 162 8.78 2.50 -10.61
N SER A 163 8.41 3.58 -11.30
CA SER A 163 8.75 3.73 -12.72
C SER A 163 10.16 4.28 -12.94
N SER A 164 10.62 5.22 -12.11
CA SER A 164 11.90 5.94 -12.32
C SER A 164 13.11 5.19 -11.78
N LEU A 165 12.97 4.40 -10.70
CA LEU A 165 14.07 3.65 -10.08
C LEU A 165 14.40 2.32 -10.78
N LEU A 166 13.49 1.79 -11.60
CA LEU A 166 13.68 0.51 -12.31
C LEU A 166 14.15 0.65 -13.77
N HIS A 167 14.30 1.86 -14.29
CA HIS A 167 14.78 2.10 -15.66
C HIS A 167 16.32 2.12 -15.75
N THR A 168 16.96 1.00 -15.43
CA THR A 168 18.32 0.67 -15.90
C THR A 168 18.44 -0.79 -16.38
N LYS A 169 17.54 -1.22 -17.28
CA LYS A 169 17.81 -2.00 -18.52
C LYS A 169 16.51 -2.55 -19.12
N PRO A 170 16.38 -2.63 -20.46
CA PRO A 170 15.15 -3.04 -21.11
C PRO A 170 15.07 -4.56 -21.22
N SER A 171 14.26 -5.18 -20.36
CA SER A 171 13.63 -6.48 -20.68
C SER A 171 12.50 -6.78 -19.69
N GLY A 172 11.26 -6.51 -20.13
CA GLY A 172 10.15 -7.45 -19.95
C GLY A 172 9.40 -7.53 -18.62
N CYS A 173 9.56 -6.62 -17.66
CA CYS A 173 8.78 -6.66 -16.42
C CYS A 173 7.97 -5.37 -16.21
N HIS A 174 6.78 -5.32 -16.81
CA HIS A 174 5.75 -4.38 -16.40
C HIS A 174 5.21 -4.82 -15.03
N GLY A 175 5.25 -3.93 -14.04
CA GLY A 175 4.71 -4.16 -12.71
C GLY A 175 3.19 -4.25 -12.74
N VAL A 176 2.66 -5.41 -13.13
CA VAL A 176 1.23 -5.70 -13.07
C VAL A 176 0.89 -6.08 -11.62
N LEU A 177 0.11 -5.24 -10.94
CA LEU A 177 -0.51 -5.63 -9.67
C LEU A 177 -1.58 -6.67 -10.00
N ARG A 178 -1.21 -7.95 -9.92
CA ARG A 178 -2.10 -9.05 -10.28
C ARG A 178 -3.02 -9.37 -9.10
N VAL A 179 -4.31 -9.06 -9.23
CA VAL A 179 -5.32 -9.30 -8.20
C VAL A 179 -6.08 -10.58 -8.54
N LEU A 180 -6.13 -11.53 -7.60
CA LEU A 180 -7.04 -12.67 -7.68
C LEU A 180 -8.45 -12.19 -7.32
N MET A 181 -9.35 -12.26 -8.30
CA MET A 181 -10.79 -12.18 -8.05
C MET A 181 -11.32 -13.61 -7.90
N ASN A 182 -11.95 -13.89 -6.75
CA ASN A 182 -12.78 -15.08 -6.55
C ASN A 182 -14.23 -14.73 -6.85
#